data_AF-A0A1X2I2Z1-F1
#
_entry.id   AF-A0A1X2I2Z1-F1
#
_cell.length_a   1.000
_cell.length_b   1.000
_cell.length_c   1.000
_cell.angle_alpha   90.00
_cell.angle_beta   90.00
_cell.angle_gamma   90.00
#
_symmetry.space_group_name_H-M   'P 1'
#
loop_
_entity.id
_entity.type
_entity.pdbx_description
1 polymer ?
#
loop_
_entity_poly.entity_id
_entity_poly.type
_entity_poly.pdbx_seq_one_letter_code
_entity_poly.pdbx_strand_id
1 'polypeptide(L)'
;MMSVKLKLFEIMDTKDKWTLFFLSGHGESSNTYKVLPTFIASDIDWRYFDSFVEDRPCNFDTDCNNGSSAITLHHHHNLHLHYLQLTPNEYYVHAEDYAKQFLSKNPQYQKTLFHHLKLDKHCLIDIVFVFQYRRTGRLLVDQFMLVSRTCVALIGSFKENKWTLCRTPWAHGYKELKDPYNNNDHSTVFNIY
;
A
#
# COMPACT_ATOMS: atom_id res chain seq x y z
N MET A 1 7.16 -3.18 23.26
CA MET A 1 7.67 -2.34 22.15
C MET A 1 6.60 -1.88 21.16
N MET A 2 5.56 -2.67 20.86
CA MET A 2 4.45 -2.27 19.96
C MET A 2 3.81 -0.93 20.37
N SER A 3 3.59 -0.70 21.67
CA SER A 3 3.02 0.55 22.19
C SER A 3 3.82 1.82 21.84
N VAL A 4 5.16 1.76 21.82
CA VAL A 4 5.99 2.93 21.47
C VAL A 4 5.86 3.26 19.98
N LYS A 5 5.86 2.22 19.13
CA LYS A 5 5.73 2.35 17.68
C LYS A 5 4.37 2.95 17.28
N LEU A 6 3.30 2.53 17.95
CA LEU A 6 1.94 3.06 17.69
C LEU A 6 1.81 4.51 18.16
N LYS A 7 2.37 4.86 19.32
CA LYS A 7 2.41 6.26 19.79
C LYS A 7 3.18 7.19 18.86
N LEU A 8 4.26 6.70 18.23
CA LEU A 8 4.97 7.46 17.20
C LEU A 8 4.05 7.74 16.00
N PHE A 9 3.28 6.76 15.52
CA PHE A 9 2.26 6.99 14.48
C PHE A 9 1.32 8.13 14.89
N GLU A 10 0.82 8.11 16.13
CA GLU A 10 -0.18 9.07 16.59
C GLU A 10 0.33 10.52 16.58
N ILE A 11 1.60 10.74 16.94
CA ILE A 11 2.19 12.09 17.02
C ILE A 11 2.74 12.62 15.71
N MET A 12 2.89 11.78 14.68
CA MET A 12 3.44 12.18 13.40
C MET A 12 2.44 12.95 12.56
N ASP A 13 2.96 13.90 11.79
CA ASP A 13 2.15 14.61 10.82
C ASP A 13 1.76 13.68 9.65
N THR A 14 0.84 14.16 8.81
CA THR A 14 0.36 13.40 7.67
C THR A 14 1.46 13.14 6.64
N LYS A 15 2.39 14.07 6.44
CA LYS A 15 3.48 13.95 5.47
C LYS A 15 4.45 12.83 5.89
N ASP A 16 4.85 12.77 7.14
CA ASP A 16 5.76 11.76 7.64
C ASP A 16 5.13 10.36 7.56
N LYS A 17 3.84 10.24 7.87
CA LYS A 17 3.07 8.99 7.72
C LYS A 17 3.09 8.50 6.27
N TRP A 18 2.91 9.41 5.30
CA TRP A 18 2.97 9.06 3.88
C TRP A 18 4.35 8.62 3.45
N THR A 19 5.37 9.42 3.77
CA THR A 19 6.75 9.12 3.45
C THR A 19 7.12 7.72 3.93
N LEU A 20 6.78 7.39 5.18
CA LEU A 20 7.08 6.07 5.72
C LEU A 20 6.28 4.94 5.09
N PHE A 21 5.01 5.17 4.77
CA PHE A 21 4.20 4.18 4.08
C PHE A 21 4.80 3.84 2.70
N PHE A 22 5.14 4.84 1.89
CA PHE A 22 5.73 4.63 0.57
C PHE A 22 7.14 4.05 0.64
N LEU A 23 7.96 4.47 1.60
CA LEU A 23 9.27 3.87 1.84
C LEU A 23 9.15 2.40 2.27
N SER A 24 8.16 2.06 3.10
CA SER A 24 7.95 0.68 3.56
C SER A 24 7.52 -0.24 2.42
N GLY A 25 6.74 0.27 1.46
CA GLY A 25 6.33 -0.46 0.25
C GLY A 25 7.33 -0.41 -0.90
N HIS A 26 8.45 0.29 -0.75
CA HIS A 26 9.46 0.41 -1.80
C HIS A 26 10.08 -0.96 -2.13
N GLY A 27 10.38 -1.20 -3.42
CA GLY A 27 10.84 -2.51 -3.90
C GLY A 27 12.18 -2.99 -3.31
N GLU A 28 12.97 -2.08 -2.76
CA GLU A 28 14.25 -2.36 -2.07
C GLU A 28 14.07 -2.59 -0.56
N SER A 29 12.92 -2.21 0.01
CA SER A 29 12.62 -2.42 1.41
C SER A 29 12.28 -3.90 1.67
N SER A 30 12.85 -4.49 2.72
CA SER A 30 12.58 -5.89 3.10
C SER A 30 11.35 -6.07 3.98
N ASN A 31 10.66 -4.96 4.31
CA ASN A 31 9.44 -4.93 5.14
C ASN A 31 8.21 -5.60 4.50
N THR A 32 8.33 -6.06 3.26
CA THR A 32 7.25 -6.75 2.60
C THR A 32 6.78 -7.93 3.47
N TYR A 33 5.46 -8.00 3.69
CA TYR A 33 4.75 -9.14 4.28
C TYR A 33 4.86 -9.39 5.79
N LYS A 34 5.68 -8.64 6.55
CA LYS A 34 6.05 -9.06 7.92
C LYS A 34 5.72 -8.07 9.03
N VAL A 35 5.46 -6.81 8.69
CA VAL A 35 5.29 -5.79 9.70
C VAL A 35 4.28 -4.78 9.18
N LEU A 36 3.33 -4.39 10.04
CA LEU A 36 2.75 -3.06 9.99
C LEU A 36 3.85 -2.06 9.57
N PRO A 37 3.56 -1.00 8.80
CA PRO A 37 4.50 0.08 8.57
C PRO A 37 4.86 0.72 9.91
N THR A 38 5.78 0.08 10.63
CA THR A 38 6.25 0.51 11.92
C THR A 38 7.46 1.36 11.63
N PHE A 39 7.41 2.58 12.13
CA PHE A 39 8.37 3.68 12.09
C PHE A 39 9.84 3.34 12.30
N ILE A 40 10.12 2.11 12.76
CA ILE A 40 11.45 1.63 13.12
C ILE A 40 11.50 0.16 12.71
N ALA A 41 11.64 -0.07 11.41
CA ALA A 41 12.12 -1.32 10.89
C ALA A 41 13.46 -1.04 10.21
N SER A 42 14.49 -1.83 10.53
CA SER A 42 15.82 -1.82 9.89
C SER A 42 15.79 -2.05 8.37
N ASP A 43 14.58 -2.29 7.86
CA ASP A 43 14.24 -2.89 6.60
C ASP A 43 13.62 -1.85 5.64
N ILE A 44 13.56 -0.57 6.06
CA ILE A 44 13.19 0.57 5.22
C ILE A 44 14.43 1.05 4.46
N ASP A 45 14.32 1.15 3.14
CA ASP A 45 15.35 1.77 2.30
C ASP A 45 15.24 3.31 2.33
N TRP A 46 16.06 3.94 3.18
CA TRP A 46 16.08 5.40 3.35
C TRP A 46 16.74 6.18 2.21
N ARG A 47 17.36 5.51 1.21
CA ARG A 47 18.07 6.18 0.10
C ARG A 47 17.18 7.16 -0.70
N TYR A 48 15.86 7.00 -0.61
CA TYR A 48 14.88 7.75 -1.39
C TYR A 48 13.98 8.65 -0.55
N PHE A 49 14.33 8.92 0.71
CA PHE A 49 13.55 9.79 1.60
C PHE A 49 13.31 11.18 0.97
N ASP A 50 14.30 11.75 0.30
CA ASP A 50 14.19 13.08 -0.33
C ASP A 50 13.45 13.08 -1.68
N SER A 51 13.03 11.91 -2.19
CA SER A 51 12.41 11.80 -3.51
C SER A 51 10.90 12.06 -3.51
N PHE A 52 10.31 12.28 -2.34
CA PHE A 52 8.90 12.62 -2.19
C PHE A 52 8.70 14.12 -2.44
N VAL A 53 8.43 14.47 -3.70
CA VAL A 53 8.24 15.83 -4.20
C VAL A 53 6.85 16.37 -3.84
N GLU A 54 6.76 17.56 -3.25
CA GLU A 54 5.48 18.17 -2.85
C GLU A 54 4.72 18.84 -4.01
N ASP A 55 5.38 19.11 -5.13
CA ASP A 55 4.84 19.92 -6.23
C ASP A 55 3.82 19.20 -7.14
N ARG A 56 3.35 18.00 -6.75
CA ARG A 56 2.42 17.18 -7.56
C ARG A 56 1.11 16.95 -6.83
N PRO A 57 -0.04 16.90 -7.55
CA PRO A 57 -1.32 16.65 -6.92
C PRO A 57 -1.32 15.30 -6.22
N CYS A 58 -1.52 15.33 -4.90
CA CYS A 58 -1.54 14.15 -4.07
C CYS A 58 -2.70 13.23 -4.48
N ASN A 59 -2.45 11.93 -4.48
CA ASN A 59 -3.50 10.92 -4.68
C ASN A 59 -4.32 10.69 -3.42
N PHE A 60 -4.12 11.49 -2.38
CA PHE A 60 -4.87 11.44 -1.13
C PHE A 60 -5.52 12.78 -0.90
N ASP A 61 -6.64 12.77 -0.21
CA ASP A 61 -7.23 14.01 0.27
C ASP A 61 -6.33 14.58 1.38
N THR A 62 -5.64 15.68 1.07
CA THR A 62 -4.81 16.44 1.99
C THR A 62 -5.57 17.63 2.58
N ASP A 63 -6.72 18.00 2.00
CA ASP A 63 -7.51 19.16 2.36
C ASP A 63 -8.47 18.81 3.50
N CYS A 64 -7.89 18.32 4.60
CA CYS A 64 -8.64 17.86 5.76
C CYS A 64 -9.12 19.06 6.59
N ASN A 65 -10.06 19.87 6.06
CA ASN A 65 -10.79 20.88 6.85
C ASN A 65 -11.52 20.26 8.06
N ASN A 66 -11.70 18.94 8.08
CA ASN A 66 -12.31 18.17 9.17
C ASN A 66 -11.29 17.39 10.04
N GLY A 67 -9.99 17.59 9.86
CA GLY A 67 -8.93 16.95 10.68
C GLY A 67 -8.74 15.43 10.49
N SER A 68 -9.45 14.80 9.55
CA SER A 68 -9.31 13.37 9.25
C SER A 68 -8.20 13.13 8.23
N SER A 69 -7.07 12.56 8.65
CA SER A 69 -5.99 12.17 7.74
C SER A 69 -6.43 11.01 6.83
N ALA A 70 -6.04 11.02 5.56
CA ALA A 70 -6.31 9.92 4.63
C ALA A 70 -5.53 8.61 4.94
N ILE A 71 -4.64 8.64 5.95
CA ILE A 71 -4.05 7.44 6.57
C ILE A 71 -4.26 7.46 8.09
N THR A 72 -5.00 6.48 8.59
CA THR A 72 -5.38 6.37 10.00
C THR A 72 -4.98 5.02 10.58
N LEU A 73 -4.55 5.02 11.84
CA LEU A 73 -4.24 3.80 12.57
C LEU A 73 -5.48 3.35 13.34
N HIS A 74 -5.89 2.11 13.12
CA HIS A 74 -7.03 1.50 13.79
C HIS A 74 -6.63 0.26 14.58
N HIS A 75 -7.50 -0.17 15.48
CA HIS A 75 -7.37 -1.40 16.24
C HIS A 75 -8.61 -2.25 16.06
N HIS A 76 -8.43 -3.44 15.47
CA HIS A 76 -9.50 -4.42 15.32
C HIS A 76 -9.64 -5.25 16.60
N HIS A 77 -10.55 -4.84 17.50
CA HIS A 77 -10.72 -5.47 18.81
C HIS A 77 -10.89 -6.99 18.77
N ASN A 78 -11.69 -7.52 17.85
CA ASN A 78 -11.95 -8.97 17.78
C ASN A 78 -10.74 -9.79 17.29
N LEU A 79 -9.82 -9.17 16.53
CA LEU A 79 -8.65 -9.85 15.99
C LEU A 79 -7.40 -9.58 16.82
N HIS A 80 -7.45 -8.60 17.73
CA HIS A 80 -6.31 -8.04 18.45
C HIS A 80 -5.17 -7.63 17.50
N LEU A 81 -5.54 -7.03 16.36
CA LEU A 81 -4.60 -6.57 15.33
C LEU A 81 -4.78 -5.07 15.12
N HIS A 82 -3.67 -4.38 14.90
CA HIS A 82 -3.69 -3.02 14.38
C HIS A 82 -3.66 -3.07 12.85
N TYR A 83 -4.22 -2.05 12.21
CA TYR A 83 -4.12 -1.88 10.76
C TYR A 83 -4.08 -0.40 10.42
N LEU A 84 -3.46 -0.07 9.29
CA LEU A 84 -3.57 1.24 8.68
C LEU A 84 -4.75 1.24 7.72
N GLN A 85 -5.67 2.16 7.88
CA GLN A 85 -6.71 2.41 6.91
C GLN A 85 -6.22 3.48 5.94
N LEU A 86 -6.38 3.19 4.66
CA LEU A 86 -5.91 4.01 3.56
C LEU A 86 -7.04 4.31 2.58
N THR A 87 -7.23 5.57 2.23
CA THR A 87 -8.28 6.00 1.29
C THR A 87 -7.68 6.82 0.15
N PRO A 88 -7.19 6.18 -0.92
CA PRO A 88 -6.67 6.91 -2.09
C PRO A 88 -7.81 7.45 -2.95
N ASN A 89 -7.55 8.51 -3.70
CA ASN A 89 -8.46 9.06 -4.71
C ASN A 89 -8.48 8.19 -5.98
N GLU A 90 -7.36 7.53 -6.31
CA GLU A 90 -7.25 6.62 -7.45
C GLU A 90 -6.42 5.39 -7.06
N TYR A 91 -6.78 4.22 -7.59
CA TYR A 91 -5.97 3.01 -7.44
C TYR A 91 -6.02 2.16 -8.70
N TYR A 92 -5.07 1.24 -8.84
CA TYR A 92 -4.99 0.34 -9.99
C TYR A 92 -5.10 -1.09 -9.52
N VAL A 93 -5.85 -1.92 -10.24
CA VAL A 93 -5.94 -3.35 -9.96
C VAL A 93 -5.24 -4.09 -11.08
N HIS A 94 -4.35 -5.01 -10.72
CA HIS A 94 -3.73 -5.88 -11.71
C HIS A 94 -4.80 -6.81 -12.32
N ALA A 95 -4.60 -7.27 -13.56
CA ALA A 95 -5.43 -8.34 -14.14
C ALA A 95 -5.49 -9.57 -13.21
N GLU A 96 -6.67 -10.19 -13.08
CA GLU A 96 -6.97 -11.28 -12.13
C GLU A 96 -5.99 -12.46 -12.27
N ASP A 97 -5.60 -12.77 -13.51
CA ASP A 97 -4.69 -13.88 -13.78
C ASP A 97 -3.28 -13.65 -13.25
N TYR A 98 -2.87 -12.39 -13.06
CA TYR A 98 -1.54 -12.09 -12.56
C TYR A 98 -1.38 -12.44 -11.09
N ALA A 99 -2.37 -12.13 -10.24
CA ALA A 99 -2.32 -12.50 -8.84
C ALA A 99 -2.23 -14.03 -8.68
N LYS A 100 -3.01 -14.77 -9.49
CA LYS A 100 -2.95 -16.24 -9.55
C LYS A 100 -1.57 -16.75 -9.99
N GLN A 101 -0.99 -16.18 -11.04
CA GLN A 101 0.35 -16.53 -11.52
C GLN A 101 1.46 -16.19 -10.51
N PHE A 102 1.34 -15.05 -9.82
CA PHE A 102 2.28 -14.62 -8.81
C PHE A 102 2.28 -15.57 -7.61
N LEU A 103 1.09 -15.95 -7.14
CA LEU A 103 0.93 -16.88 -6.02
C LEU A 103 1.31 -18.32 -6.40
N SER A 104 1.02 -18.78 -7.61
CA SER A 104 1.36 -20.14 -8.05
C SER A 104 2.88 -20.37 -8.15
N LYS A 105 3.63 -19.33 -8.52
CA LYS A 105 5.11 -19.34 -8.51
C LYS A 105 5.68 -19.32 -7.09
N ASN A 106 4.89 -18.93 -6.08
CA ASN A 106 5.34 -18.74 -4.70
C ASN A 106 4.36 -19.37 -3.69
N PRO A 107 4.22 -20.71 -3.63
CA PRO A 107 3.21 -21.36 -2.78
C PRO A 107 3.41 -21.12 -1.27
N GLN A 108 4.67 -20.99 -0.81
CA GLN A 108 4.97 -20.62 0.58
C GLN A 108 4.46 -19.21 0.91
N TYR A 109 4.55 -18.31 -0.07
CA TYR A 109 4.07 -16.95 0.05
C TYR A 109 2.55 -16.91 0.16
N GLN A 110 1.85 -17.68 -0.68
CA GLN A 110 0.40 -17.84 -0.58
C GLN A 110 -0.01 -18.35 0.82
N LYS A 111 0.62 -19.41 1.33
CA LYS A 111 0.32 -19.94 2.67
C LYS A 111 0.51 -18.88 3.76
N THR A 112 1.60 -18.11 3.68
CA THR A 112 1.91 -17.04 4.64
C THR A 112 0.87 -15.93 4.58
N LEU A 113 0.49 -15.48 3.37
CA LEU A 113 -0.52 -14.44 3.16
C LEU A 113 -1.87 -14.82 3.77
N PHE A 114 -2.39 -16.01 3.44
CA PHE A 114 -3.69 -16.48 3.94
C PHE A 114 -3.69 -16.63 5.45
N HIS A 115 -2.60 -17.15 6.02
CA HIS A 115 -2.45 -17.27 7.48
C HIS A 115 -2.36 -15.90 8.15
N HIS A 116 -1.53 -15.00 7.64
CA HIS A 116 -1.28 -13.67 8.21
C HIS A 116 -2.54 -12.80 8.20
N LEU A 117 -3.22 -12.74 7.06
CA LEU A 117 -4.45 -11.95 6.90
C LEU A 117 -5.71 -12.69 7.41
N LYS A 118 -5.56 -13.94 7.87
CA LYS A 118 -6.69 -14.79 8.30
C LYS A 118 -7.79 -14.81 7.22
N LEU A 119 -7.40 -15.10 5.98
CA LEU A 119 -8.30 -15.17 4.83
C LEU A 119 -8.88 -16.58 4.68
N ASP A 120 -10.12 -16.66 4.20
CA ASP A 120 -10.68 -17.94 3.78
C ASP A 120 -9.90 -18.51 2.59
N LYS A 121 -9.73 -19.84 2.52
CA LYS A 121 -8.94 -20.50 1.47
C LYS A 121 -9.50 -20.34 0.05
N HIS A 122 -10.77 -19.99 -0.08
CA HIS A 122 -11.46 -19.73 -1.35
C HIS A 122 -11.58 -18.23 -1.65
N CYS A 123 -10.97 -17.38 -0.83
CA CYS A 123 -10.96 -15.94 -1.05
C CYS A 123 -10.21 -15.60 -2.33
N LEU A 124 -10.79 -14.72 -3.15
CA LEU A 124 -10.11 -14.14 -4.29
C LEU A 124 -9.05 -13.15 -3.79
N ILE A 125 -7.85 -13.27 -4.36
CA ILE A 125 -6.72 -12.42 -4.03
C ILE A 125 -6.45 -11.49 -5.21
N ASP A 126 -6.34 -10.21 -4.89
CA ASP A 126 -6.08 -9.13 -5.82
C ASP A 126 -4.74 -8.46 -5.49
N ILE A 127 -4.13 -7.86 -6.50
CA ILE A 127 -2.98 -6.99 -6.34
C ILE A 127 -3.41 -5.59 -6.75
N VAL A 128 -3.26 -4.64 -5.82
CA VAL A 128 -3.64 -3.25 -5.99
C VAL A 128 -2.39 -2.38 -5.93
N PHE A 129 -2.28 -1.41 -6.82
CA PHE A 129 -1.24 -0.39 -6.77
C PHE A 129 -1.86 0.92 -6.34
N VAL A 130 -1.26 1.52 -5.32
CA VAL A 130 -1.61 2.84 -4.83
C VAL A 130 -0.43 3.76 -5.08
N PHE A 131 -0.69 4.81 -5.85
CA PHE A 131 0.30 5.83 -6.17
C PHE A 131 0.20 6.97 -5.17
N GLN A 132 1.32 7.63 -4.92
CA GLN A 132 1.39 8.82 -4.08
C GLN A 132 0.76 10.04 -4.75
N TYR A 133 0.91 10.13 -6.06
CA TYR A 133 0.44 11.26 -6.87
C TYR A 133 -0.59 10.78 -7.87
N ARG A 134 -1.58 11.63 -8.17
CA ARG A 134 -2.56 11.36 -9.23
C ARG A 134 -1.84 11.25 -10.57
N ARG A 135 -2.25 10.29 -11.40
CA ARG A 135 -1.67 10.14 -12.76
C ARG A 135 -2.50 10.94 -13.76
N THR A 136 -2.38 12.25 -13.72
CA THR A 136 -3.00 13.11 -14.74
C THR A 136 -2.12 13.15 -16.00
N GLY A 137 -2.53 12.42 -17.05
CA GLY A 137 -2.04 12.64 -18.43
C GLY A 137 -0.68 12.02 -18.82
N ARG A 138 -0.56 11.83 -20.15
CA ARG A 138 0.44 11.20 -21.06
C ARG A 138 1.96 11.12 -20.72
N LEU A 139 2.46 11.39 -19.52
CA LEU A 139 3.91 11.34 -19.24
C LEU A 139 4.45 9.94 -18.91
N LEU A 140 3.95 8.90 -19.59
CA LEU A 140 4.25 7.48 -19.31
C LEU A 140 5.68 7.05 -19.65
N VAL A 141 6.43 7.80 -20.46
CA VAL A 141 7.65 7.28 -21.12
C VAL A 141 8.90 7.41 -20.24
N ASP A 142 9.05 8.48 -19.44
CA ASP A 142 10.15 8.62 -18.45
C ASP A 142 9.78 8.09 -17.04
N GLN A 143 8.58 7.52 -16.89
CA GLN A 143 7.98 7.25 -15.58
C GLN A 143 8.39 5.92 -14.95
N PHE A 144 9.06 5.00 -15.64
CA PHE A 144 9.26 3.64 -15.10
C PHE A 144 10.04 3.62 -13.78
N MET A 145 11.09 4.45 -13.68
CA MET A 145 11.91 4.62 -12.47
C MET A 145 11.21 5.44 -11.38
N LEU A 146 10.31 6.35 -11.77
CA LEU A 146 9.52 7.15 -10.83
C LEU A 146 8.39 6.34 -10.21
N VAL A 147 7.77 5.45 -10.99
CA VAL A 147 6.63 4.67 -10.52
C VAL A 147 7.08 3.70 -9.42
N SER A 148 8.25 3.06 -9.56
CA SER A 148 8.74 2.16 -8.51
C SER A 148 9.04 2.84 -7.19
N ARG A 149 9.25 4.16 -7.21
CA ARG A 149 9.50 4.99 -6.03
C ARG A 149 8.25 5.63 -5.43
N THR A 150 7.20 5.78 -6.24
CA THR A 150 6.00 6.56 -5.88
C THR A 150 4.73 5.72 -5.84
N CYS A 151 4.82 4.40 -5.99
CA CYS A 151 3.69 3.52 -5.75
C CYS A 151 4.06 2.39 -4.80
N VAL A 152 3.06 1.97 -4.03
CA VAL A 152 3.10 0.73 -3.25
C VAL A 152 2.21 -0.30 -3.90
N ALA A 153 2.64 -1.55 -3.88
CA ALA A 153 1.79 -2.67 -4.22
C ALA A 153 1.20 -3.26 -2.93
N LEU A 154 -0.10 -3.46 -2.94
CA LEU A 154 -0.86 -4.16 -1.92
C LEU A 154 -1.33 -5.49 -2.49
N ILE A 155 -1.39 -6.51 -1.64
CA ILE A 155 -1.98 -7.79 -1.98
C ILE A 155 -2.90 -8.24 -0.87
N GLY A 156 -4.08 -8.73 -1.24
CA GLY A 156 -5.13 -8.96 -0.28
C GLY A 156 -6.45 -9.29 -0.95
N SER A 157 -7.54 -9.02 -0.26
CA SER A 157 -8.88 -9.27 -0.79
C SER A 157 -9.79 -8.06 -0.61
N PHE A 158 -10.48 -7.68 -1.69
CA PHE A 158 -11.56 -6.70 -1.63
C PHE A 158 -12.71 -7.16 -0.74
N LYS A 159 -13.11 -8.43 -0.82
CA LYS A 159 -14.27 -8.96 -0.09
C LYS A 159 -14.09 -8.85 1.42
N GLU A 160 -12.91 -9.22 1.91
CA GLU A 160 -12.59 -9.18 3.34
C GLU A 160 -12.03 -7.81 3.78
N ASN A 161 -11.67 -6.96 2.81
CA ASN A 161 -10.91 -5.73 2.99
C ASN A 161 -9.72 -5.91 3.93
N LYS A 162 -8.83 -6.85 3.58
CA LYS A 162 -7.58 -7.10 4.30
C LYS A 162 -6.44 -7.13 3.31
N TRP A 163 -5.44 -6.31 3.58
CA TRP A 163 -4.33 -6.05 2.68
C TRP A 163 -3.02 -6.11 3.44
N THR A 164 -1.93 -6.40 2.73
CA THR A 164 -0.58 -6.22 3.23
C THR A 164 0.32 -5.73 2.10
N LEU A 165 1.49 -5.19 2.46
CA LEU A 165 2.48 -4.72 1.50
C LEU A 165 3.02 -5.90 0.68
N CYS A 166 3.09 -5.73 -0.64
CA CYS A 166 3.53 -6.73 -1.58
C CYS A 166 4.83 -6.32 -2.28
N ARG A 167 5.83 -7.21 -2.34
CA ARG A 167 6.96 -7.08 -3.26
C ARG A 167 6.56 -7.67 -4.62
N THR A 168 5.89 -6.88 -5.44
CA THR A 168 5.63 -7.32 -6.82
C THR A 168 6.93 -7.26 -7.62
N PRO A 169 7.34 -8.33 -8.31
CA PRO A 169 8.46 -8.27 -9.23
C PRO A 169 8.11 -7.34 -10.38
N TRP A 170 8.67 -6.13 -10.34
CA TRP A 170 8.51 -5.06 -11.34
C TRP A 170 8.93 -5.46 -12.77
N ALA A 171 9.53 -6.64 -12.92
CA ALA A 171 10.11 -7.17 -14.15
C ALA A 171 9.11 -7.37 -15.31
N HIS A 172 7.80 -7.48 -15.04
CA HIS A 172 6.79 -7.67 -16.11
C HIS A 172 6.10 -6.38 -16.56
N GLY A 173 6.36 -5.26 -15.88
CA GLY A 173 6.02 -3.91 -16.32
C GLY A 173 4.54 -3.52 -16.25
N TYR A 174 4.30 -2.21 -16.12
CA TYR A 174 2.97 -1.60 -15.99
C TYR A 174 2.04 -1.76 -17.21
N LYS A 175 2.46 -2.50 -18.24
CA LYS A 175 1.66 -2.68 -19.46
C LYS A 175 0.35 -3.43 -19.21
N GLU A 176 0.26 -4.15 -18.08
CA GLU A 176 -0.93 -4.93 -17.70
C GLU A 176 -1.79 -4.25 -16.62
N LEU A 177 -1.47 -3.02 -16.21
CA LEU A 177 -2.36 -2.27 -15.33
C LEU A 177 -3.63 -1.89 -16.12
N LYS A 178 -4.78 -2.22 -15.54
CA LYS A 178 -6.06 -1.70 -16.02
C LYS A 178 -6.10 -0.18 -15.85
N ASP A 179 -7.08 0.45 -16.48
CA ASP A 179 -7.37 1.86 -16.22
C ASP A 179 -7.54 2.13 -14.71
N PRO A 180 -7.17 3.34 -14.24
CA PRO A 180 -7.34 3.69 -12.84
C PRO A 180 -8.80 3.57 -12.43
N TYR A 181 -9.01 2.98 -11.26
CA TYR A 181 -10.28 3.05 -10.55
C TYR A 181 -10.32 4.39 -9.83
N ASN A 182 -11.30 5.21 -10.20
CA ASN A 182 -11.58 6.46 -9.52
C ASN A 182 -12.33 6.18 -8.21
N ASN A 183 -11.84 6.73 -7.11
CA ASN A 183 -12.36 6.61 -5.76
C ASN A 183 -12.60 7.99 -5.12
N ASN A 184 -13.01 8.98 -5.92
CA ASN A 184 -13.36 10.32 -5.45
C ASN A 184 -14.57 10.34 -4.50
N ASP A 185 -15.38 9.28 -4.45
CA ASP A 185 -16.47 9.14 -3.48
C ASP A 185 -16.01 8.53 -2.14
N HIS A 186 -14.71 8.20 -2.03
CA HIS A 186 -14.09 7.59 -0.85
C HIS A 186 -14.76 6.28 -0.41
N SER A 187 -15.44 5.58 -1.33
CA SER A 187 -16.16 4.33 -1.04
C SER A 187 -15.23 3.15 -0.79
N THR A 188 -14.04 3.17 -1.41
CA THR A 188 -13.03 2.13 -1.26
C THR A 188 -11.96 2.57 -0.26
N VAL A 189 -11.77 1.75 0.77
CA VAL A 189 -10.71 1.92 1.77
C VAL A 189 -9.92 0.63 1.87
N PHE A 190 -8.62 0.72 2.12
CA PHE A 190 -7.72 -0.42 2.27
C PHE A 190 -7.28 -0.55 3.73
N ASN A 191 -7.68 -1.63 4.41
CA ASN A 191 -7.16 -1.95 5.74
C ASN A 191 -5.90 -2.81 5.61
N ILE A 192 -4.76 -2.21 5.90
CA ILE A 192 -3.43 -2.78 5.73
C ILE A 192 -2.92 -3.29 7.08
N TYR A 193 -2.84 -4.61 7.20
CA TYR A 193 -2.41 -5.34 8.40
C TYR A 193 -0.91 -5.67 8.35
#